data_AF-A0A928JBQ8-F1
#
_entry.id   AF-A0A928JBQ8-F1
#
_cell.length_a   1.000
_cell.length_b   1.000
_cell.length_c   1.000
_cell.angle_alpha   90.00
_cell.angle_beta   90.00
_cell.angle_gamma   90.00
#
_symmetry.space_group_name_H-M   'P 1'
#
loop_
_entity.id
_entity.type
_entity.pdbx_description
1 polymer ?
#
loop_
_entity_poly.entity_id
_entity_poly.type
_entity_poly.pdbx_seq_one_letter_code
_entity_poly.pdbx_strand_id
1 'polypeptide(L)'
;MGFTVPEFVRCPHCGASLVRDGGSLFCTGERRHTYDIAKEGYVNLLPPGRAKNSHTGDDAEMVRAREEFLSGGGYDRYSREAAALAAEVIIERAKCRAQNAESQPKTPIIKAGRLAQQDDVVGSLEDSTEVVPMMISSSTVNTVPLPLKGKAQDAPVVSSEIDGEGRLAQQDDVVGPLDASDEVVPCFAPGLSPVPCFAPPCYGVDAGCGEGRHTVNMAKTLAEMLGVPVTTVGFDASKFGVRAAAKRYVKNSANTPEGVTPMFAAANIFSLPVADECADVFTSLFAPLPDDEVRRVLKKGGVLVICAAGAEHLSEMRRVLYENPVPSGGGAAVPDGFTTAREKIIEYRIDLSSNEEIMSLFTMTPFYYNAPAEGRKKLEALSSLTVTVQVKCTVAVKD
;
A
#
# COMPACT_ATOMS: atom_id res chain seq x y z
N MET A 1 -16.02 10.37 19.82
CA MET A 1 -14.74 9.75 19.39
C MET A 1 -13.90 10.81 18.72
N GLY A 2 -12.63 10.93 19.10
CA GLY A 2 -11.79 12.09 18.77
C GLY A 2 -10.64 11.75 17.84
N PHE A 3 -10.12 12.78 17.16
CA PHE A 3 -8.87 12.73 16.41
C PHE A 3 -7.74 12.15 17.29
N THR A 4 -7.17 11.02 16.86
CA THR A 4 -6.09 10.33 17.59
C THR A 4 -4.82 10.43 16.76
N VAL A 5 -3.71 10.75 17.43
CA VAL A 5 -2.39 10.83 16.78
C VAL A 5 -1.66 9.53 17.06
N PRO A 6 -1.30 8.74 16.04
CA PRO A 6 -0.47 7.57 16.24
C PRO A 6 0.89 7.95 16.80
N GLU A 7 1.42 7.13 17.72
CA GLU A 7 2.64 7.43 18.46
C GLU A 7 3.87 7.59 17.59
N PHE A 8 3.84 7.10 16.35
CA PHE A 8 4.94 7.19 15.38
C PHE A 8 4.92 8.47 14.56
N VAL A 9 3.87 9.29 14.63
CA VAL A 9 3.84 10.59 13.94
C VAL A 9 4.85 11.54 14.60
N ARG A 10 5.61 12.25 13.76
CA ARG A 10 6.69 13.15 14.16
C ARG A 10 6.44 14.57 13.67
N CYS A 11 7.07 15.52 14.34
CA CYS A 11 7.10 16.90 13.92
C CYS A 11 8.00 17.05 12.68
N PRO A 12 7.49 17.53 11.53
CA PRO A 12 8.31 17.75 10.34
C PRO A 12 9.44 18.76 10.53
N HIS A 13 9.37 19.62 11.57
CA HIS A 13 10.38 20.65 11.82
C HIS A 13 11.54 20.19 12.72
N CYS A 14 11.31 19.27 13.66
CA CYS A 14 12.35 18.86 14.62
C CYS A 14 12.43 17.36 14.88
N GLY A 15 11.59 16.55 14.24
CA GLY A 15 11.59 15.10 14.41
C GLY A 15 11.10 14.60 15.78
N ALA A 16 10.63 15.47 16.68
CA ALA A 16 10.08 15.07 17.98
C ALA A 16 8.65 14.53 17.85
N SER A 17 8.21 13.70 18.81
CA SER A 17 6.84 13.18 18.87
C SER A 17 5.79 14.29 18.95
N LEU A 18 4.64 14.08 18.31
CA LEU A 18 3.50 14.98 18.40
C LEU A 18 2.50 14.49 19.46
N VAL A 19 2.09 15.39 20.34
CA VAL A 19 1.03 15.14 21.34
C VAL A 19 -0.15 16.07 21.07
N ARG A 20 -1.36 15.55 21.25
CA ARG A 20 -2.58 16.35 21.12
C ARG A 20 -2.88 17.06 22.44
N ASP A 21 -3.16 18.36 22.35
CA ASP A 21 -3.73 19.14 23.43
C ASP A 21 -4.87 20.01 22.86
N GLY A 22 -6.10 19.69 23.26
CA GLY A 22 -7.32 20.30 22.73
C GLY A 22 -7.46 20.16 21.21
N GLY A 23 -7.46 21.31 20.53
CA GLY A 23 -7.63 21.45 19.08
C GLY A 23 -6.33 21.52 18.28
N SER A 24 -5.17 21.29 18.91
CA SER A 24 -3.87 21.39 18.25
C SER A 24 -2.95 20.23 18.63
N LEU A 25 -1.94 20.00 17.79
CA LEU A 25 -0.81 19.11 18.06
C LEU A 25 0.41 19.95 18.43
N PHE A 26 1.16 19.49 19.42
CA PHE A 26 2.40 20.10 19.87
C PHE A 26 3.53 19.08 19.80
N CYS A 27 4.71 19.49 19.32
CA CYS A 27 5.87 18.62 19.41
C CYS A 27 6.49 18.63 20.82
N THR A 28 7.03 17.50 21.25
CA THR A 28 7.74 17.36 22.53
C THR A 28 9.17 17.93 22.52
N GLY A 29 9.63 18.46 21.38
CA GLY A 29 10.92 19.13 21.27
C GLY A 29 10.93 20.54 21.89
N GLU A 30 12.12 21.08 22.14
CA GLU A 30 12.33 22.32 22.90
C GLU A 30 11.54 23.53 22.38
N ARG A 31 11.42 23.67 21.05
CA ARG A 31 10.74 24.83 20.41
C ARG A 31 9.22 24.70 20.36
N ARG A 32 8.64 23.56 20.79
CA ARG A 32 7.21 23.29 20.88
C ARG A 32 6.41 23.78 19.65
N HIS A 33 6.80 23.35 18.45
CA HIS A 33 6.07 23.62 17.22
C HIS A 33 4.61 23.14 17.33
N THR A 34 3.68 23.95 16.81
CA THR A 34 2.23 23.74 16.95
C THR A 34 1.57 23.58 15.59
N TYR A 35 0.60 22.68 15.51
CA TYR A 35 -0.18 22.42 14.30
C TYR A 35 -1.67 22.34 14.65
N ASP A 36 -2.51 23.15 14.02
CA ASP A 36 -3.94 23.13 14.29
C ASP A 36 -4.62 21.92 13.66
N ILE A 37 -5.50 21.27 14.44
CA ILE A 37 -6.41 20.24 13.94
C ILE A 37 -7.60 20.98 13.31
N ALA A 38 -7.77 20.84 12.00
CA ALA A 38 -8.89 21.44 11.30
C ALA A 38 -10.23 20.86 11.80
N LYS A 39 -11.31 21.63 11.67
CA LYS A 39 -12.68 21.21 12.07
C LYS A 39 -13.19 19.97 11.32
N GLU A 40 -12.56 19.63 10.19
CA GLU A 40 -12.81 18.42 9.41
C GLU A 40 -12.06 17.19 9.93
N GLY A 41 -11.08 17.37 10.83
CA GLY A 41 -10.35 16.27 11.48
C GLY A 41 -9.05 15.87 10.80
N TYR A 42 -8.35 16.80 10.14
CA TYR A 42 -7.01 16.60 9.57
C TYR A 42 -6.02 17.62 10.13
N VAL A 43 -4.73 17.36 9.97
CA VAL A 43 -3.65 18.30 10.34
C VAL A 43 -2.82 18.66 9.11
N ASN A 44 -2.41 19.92 9.00
CA ASN A 44 -1.50 20.36 7.96
C ASN A 44 -0.05 20.37 8.47
N LEU A 45 0.76 19.43 8.01
CA LEU A 45 2.18 19.25 8.35
C LEU A 45 3.11 19.77 7.22
N LEU A 46 2.57 20.43 6.19
CA LEU A 46 3.38 21.07 5.16
C LEU A 46 4.10 22.30 5.71
N PRO A 47 5.36 22.56 5.32
CA PRO A 47 6.09 23.76 5.72
C PRO A 47 5.36 25.06 5.33
N PRO A 48 5.42 26.11 6.18
CA PRO A 48 4.85 27.40 5.85
C PRO A 48 5.50 27.98 4.57
N GLY A 49 4.70 28.57 3.69
CA GLY A 49 5.16 29.21 2.45
C GLY A 49 5.22 28.31 1.20
N ARG A 50 5.25 26.98 1.34
CA ARG A 50 5.26 26.06 0.17
C ARG A 50 3.91 25.94 -0.54
N ALA A 51 2.82 26.38 0.10
CA ALA A 51 1.46 26.32 -0.47
C ALA A 51 1.20 27.29 -1.65
N LYS A 52 2.11 28.24 -1.94
CA LYS A 52 1.89 29.25 -2.98
C LYS A 52 2.45 28.89 -4.36
N ASN A 53 3.41 27.97 -4.45
CA ASN A 53 4.16 27.72 -5.68
C ASN A 53 4.08 26.28 -6.19
N SER A 54 3.11 25.51 -5.69
CA SER A 54 3.01 24.11 -6.06
C SER A 54 1.72 23.87 -6.83
N HIS A 55 1.80 23.80 -8.15
CA HIS A 55 0.84 23.04 -8.97
C HIS A 55 0.90 21.52 -8.65
N THR A 56 1.22 21.16 -7.41
CA THR A 56 1.47 19.79 -6.95
C THR A 56 0.35 19.41 -5.99
N GLY A 57 -0.75 18.91 -6.55
CA GLY A 57 -1.90 18.42 -5.80
C GLY A 57 -3.21 18.80 -6.48
N ASP A 58 -4.21 17.94 -6.30
CA ASP A 58 -5.55 18.16 -6.82
C ASP A 58 -6.16 19.44 -6.24
N ASP A 59 -6.80 20.24 -7.09
CA ASP A 59 -7.62 21.36 -6.65
C ASP A 59 -9.00 20.89 -6.14
N ALA A 60 -9.84 21.84 -5.73
CA ALA A 60 -11.15 21.52 -5.17
C ALA A 60 -12.13 20.89 -6.18
N GLU A 61 -11.96 21.15 -7.48
CA GLU A 61 -12.80 20.59 -8.55
C GLU A 61 -12.41 19.14 -8.82
N MET A 62 -11.11 18.88 -8.95
CA MET A 62 -10.56 17.53 -9.12
C MET A 62 -10.89 16.61 -7.94
N VAL A 63 -10.78 17.13 -6.71
CA VAL A 63 -11.18 16.35 -5.53
C VAL A 63 -12.68 16.05 -5.56
N ARG A 64 -13.53 17.00 -5.97
CA ARG A 64 -14.98 16.74 -6.07
C ARG A 64 -15.31 15.69 -7.13
N ALA A 65 -14.75 15.83 -8.33
CA ALA A 65 -14.92 14.86 -9.42
C ALA A 65 -14.44 13.47 -9.00
N ARG A 66 -13.29 13.39 -8.32
CA ARG A 66 -12.78 12.15 -7.76
C ARG A 66 -13.72 11.57 -6.69
N GLU A 67 -14.21 12.39 -5.76
CA GLU A 67 -15.18 11.94 -4.75
C GLU A 67 -16.46 11.38 -5.36
N GLU A 68 -16.98 12.05 -6.39
CA GLU A 68 -18.19 11.63 -7.10
C GLU A 68 -17.98 10.29 -7.79
N PHE A 69 -16.96 10.17 -8.65
CA PHE A 69 -16.66 8.93 -9.34
C PHE A 69 -16.37 7.79 -8.36
N LEU A 70 -15.51 8.05 -7.37
CA LEU A 70 -15.15 7.03 -6.42
C LEU A 70 -16.37 6.64 -5.59
N SER A 71 -17.26 7.53 -5.17
CA SER A 71 -18.45 7.13 -4.39
C SER A 71 -19.29 6.01 -5.03
N GLY A 72 -19.26 5.87 -6.36
CA GLY A 72 -19.89 4.79 -7.10
C GLY A 72 -19.21 3.41 -6.99
N GLY A 73 -18.10 3.25 -6.27
CA GLY A 73 -17.51 1.94 -6.00
C GLY A 73 -16.63 1.36 -7.11
N GLY A 74 -16.56 2.00 -8.27
CA GLY A 74 -15.84 1.48 -9.45
C GLY A 74 -14.36 1.15 -9.18
N TYR A 75 -13.73 1.76 -8.19
CA TYR A 75 -12.32 1.55 -7.85
C TYR A 75 -12.11 0.80 -6.51
N ASP A 76 -13.18 0.35 -5.86
CA ASP A 76 -13.04 -0.36 -4.59
C ASP A 76 -12.41 -1.74 -4.77
N ARG A 77 -12.80 -2.45 -5.84
CA ARG A 77 -12.40 -3.84 -6.10
C ARG A 77 -10.88 -3.99 -6.11
N TYR A 78 -10.17 -3.18 -6.91
CA TYR A 78 -8.71 -3.30 -6.96
C TYR A 78 -8.06 -2.99 -5.61
N SER A 79 -8.57 -2.01 -4.86
CA SER A 79 -7.98 -1.63 -3.57
C SER A 79 -8.17 -2.71 -2.51
N ARG A 80 -9.32 -3.40 -2.50
CA ARG A 80 -9.57 -4.55 -1.60
C ARG A 80 -8.74 -5.77 -1.99
N GLU A 81 -8.67 -6.10 -3.28
CA GLU A 81 -7.84 -7.22 -3.76
C GLU A 81 -6.34 -6.98 -3.52
N ALA A 82 -5.85 -5.74 -3.69
CA ALA A 82 -4.47 -5.38 -3.33
C ALA A 82 -4.20 -5.54 -1.83
N ALA A 83 -5.16 -5.18 -0.99
CA ALA A 83 -5.09 -5.36 0.46
C ALA A 83 -5.09 -6.84 0.86
N ALA A 84 -5.88 -7.66 0.18
CA ALA A 84 -5.91 -9.11 0.40
C ALA A 84 -4.56 -9.75 0.08
N LEU A 85 -3.93 -9.38 -1.03
CA LEU A 85 -2.58 -9.84 -1.38
C LEU A 85 -1.55 -9.47 -0.29
N ALA A 86 -1.65 -8.27 0.27
CA ALA A 86 -0.78 -7.84 1.35
C ALA A 86 -1.04 -8.66 2.64
N ALA A 87 -2.31 -8.88 2.99
CA ALA A 87 -2.70 -9.68 4.16
C ALA A 87 -2.22 -11.13 4.04
N GLU A 88 -2.36 -11.75 2.87
CA GLU A 88 -1.87 -13.11 2.59
C GLU A 88 -0.36 -13.22 2.83
N VAL A 89 0.42 -12.29 2.27
CA VAL A 89 1.88 -12.23 2.49
C VAL A 89 2.21 -12.08 3.98
N ILE A 90 1.48 -11.24 4.71
CA ILE A 90 1.66 -11.06 6.16
C ILE A 90 1.37 -12.37 6.91
N ILE A 91 0.25 -13.03 6.61
CA ILE A 91 -0.21 -14.26 7.27
C ILE A 91 0.76 -15.42 7.01
N GLU A 92 1.19 -15.61 5.76
CA GLU A 92 2.15 -16.65 5.38
C GLU A 92 3.48 -16.50 6.14
N ARG A 93 3.97 -15.26 6.25
CA ARG A 93 5.22 -14.96 6.96
C ARG A 93 5.08 -15.22 8.46
N ALA A 94 3.93 -14.86 9.05
CA ALA A 94 3.65 -15.18 10.44
C ALA A 94 3.66 -16.70 10.69
N LYS A 95 3.11 -17.50 9.76
CA LYS A 95 3.11 -18.98 9.83
C LYS A 95 4.50 -19.60 9.64
N CYS A 96 5.28 -19.22 8.60
CA CYS A 96 6.65 -19.74 8.41
C CYS A 96 7.49 -19.47 9.68
N ARG A 97 7.29 -18.35 10.39
CA ARG A 97 7.98 -18.08 11.66
C ARG A 97 7.54 -19.01 12.79
N ALA A 98 6.24 -19.22 12.99
CA ALA A 98 5.74 -20.09 14.07
C ALA A 98 6.34 -21.52 13.95
N GLN A 99 6.38 -22.04 12.72
CA GLN A 99 6.98 -23.34 12.41
C GLN A 99 8.51 -23.36 12.63
N ASN A 100 9.22 -22.29 12.27
CA ASN A 100 10.66 -22.17 12.50
C ASN A 100 11.01 -22.00 14.00
N ALA A 101 10.15 -21.36 14.79
CA ALA A 101 10.34 -21.22 16.23
C ALA A 101 10.12 -22.55 16.98
N GLU A 102 9.19 -23.38 16.50
CA GLU A 102 8.93 -24.71 17.06
C GLU A 102 10.02 -25.75 16.73
N SER A 103 10.73 -25.57 15.61
CA SER A 103 11.80 -26.46 15.16
C SER A 103 13.19 -26.11 15.71
N GLN A 104 13.35 -24.98 16.42
CA GLN A 104 14.59 -24.69 17.13
C GLN A 104 14.72 -25.58 18.39
N PRO A 105 15.86 -26.29 18.58
CA PRO A 105 16.07 -27.10 19.77
C PRO A 105 16.03 -26.20 21.01
N LYS A 106 15.08 -26.47 21.92
CA LYS A 106 15.05 -25.82 23.23
C LYS A 106 16.37 -26.11 23.93
N THR A 107 17.22 -25.10 24.08
CA THR A 107 18.44 -25.21 24.90
C THR A 107 18.01 -25.70 26.28
N PRO A 108 18.54 -26.84 26.77
CA PRO A 108 18.16 -27.31 28.09
C PRO A 108 18.56 -26.24 29.10
N ILE A 109 17.58 -25.77 29.86
CA ILE A 109 17.82 -24.95 31.04
C ILE A 109 18.59 -25.84 32.00
N ILE A 110 19.93 -25.72 32.03
CA ILE A 110 20.74 -26.31 33.08
C ILE A 110 20.34 -25.58 34.36
N LYS A 111 19.50 -26.24 35.19
CA LYS A 111 19.30 -25.80 36.57
C LYS A 111 20.67 -25.77 37.22
N ALA A 112 21.09 -24.59 37.68
CA ALA A 112 22.30 -24.43 38.46
C ALA A 112 22.27 -25.42 39.64
N GLY A 113 23.07 -26.48 39.52
CA GLY A 113 23.30 -27.43 40.59
C GLY A 113 23.96 -26.70 41.75
N ARG A 114 23.40 -26.90 42.94
CA ARG A 114 23.92 -26.41 44.22
C ARG A 114 25.40 -26.81 44.34
N LEU A 115 26.29 -25.83 44.43
CA LEU A 115 27.73 -26.01 44.66
C LEU A 115 27.94 -26.87 45.91
N ALA A 116 28.49 -28.07 45.72
CA ALA A 116 29.16 -28.80 46.78
C ALA A 116 30.64 -28.42 46.70
N GLN A 117 31.15 -27.87 47.80
CA GLN A 117 32.56 -27.62 48.03
C GLN A 117 33.33 -28.94 48.01
N GLN A 118 34.41 -29.01 47.25
CA GLN A 118 35.57 -29.80 47.63
C GLN A 118 36.83 -29.25 46.97
N ASP A 119 37.83 -29.09 47.83
CA ASP A 119 39.12 -28.45 47.62
C ASP A 119 40.07 -29.24 46.70
N ASP A 120 41.06 -28.49 46.22
CA ASP A 120 42.39 -28.89 45.74
C ASP A 120 42.50 -29.67 44.41
N VAL A 121 43.17 -29.04 43.43
CA VAL A 121 44.59 -29.30 43.11
C VAL A 121 45.01 -28.37 41.95
N VAL A 122 46.17 -27.74 42.14
CA VAL A 122 46.89 -26.87 41.20
C VAL A 122 47.44 -27.69 40.03
N GLY A 123 47.24 -27.22 38.80
CA GLY A 123 47.84 -27.78 37.58
C GLY A 123 47.84 -26.76 36.43
N SER A 124 49.02 -26.20 36.16
CA SER A 124 49.39 -25.29 35.08
C SER A 124 49.47 -25.97 33.71
N LEU A 125 49.43 -25.15 32.63
CA LEU A 125 50.06 -25.24 31.27
C LEU A 125 49.10 -24.60 30.23
N GLU A 126 49.39 -23.41 29.70
CA GLU A 126 50.14 -23.12 28.44
C GLU A 126 49.46 -23.71 27.19
N ASP A 127 48.75 -22.88 26.41
CA ASP A 127 49.20 -22.16 25.19
C ASP A 127 49.48 -23.06 23.99
N SER A 128 48.68 -22.91 22.93
CA SER A 128 49.12 -23.06 21.55
C SER A 128 48.02 -22.63 20.57
N THR A 129 48.32 -21.56 19.88
CA THR A 129 47.76 -21.11 18.61
C THR A 129 47.95 -22.16 17.50
N GLU A 130 47.00 -22.23 16.55
CA GLU A 130 47.32 -22.63 15.18
C GLU A 130 46.37 -21.96 14.17
N VAL A 131 47.00 -21.35 13.17
CA VAL A 131 46.45 -20.62 12.02
C VAL A 131 47.03 -21.26 10.77
N VAL A 132 46.22 -21.72 9.81
CA VAL A 132 46.63 -21.88 8.39
C VAL A 132 45.40 -22.08 7.45
N PRO A 133 45.50 -21.97 6.09
CA PRO A 133 44.95 -20.82 5.36
C PRO A 133 44.12 -21.15 4.08
N MET A 134 43.57 -20.08 3.48
CA MET A 134 43.47 -19.68 2.06
C MET A 134 43.73 -20.71 0.93
N MET A 135 42.85 -20.78 -0.09
CA MET A 135 43.18 -20.89 -1.54
C MET A 135 41.96 -20.65 -2.46
N ILE A 136 42.25 -20.35 -3.71
CA ILE A 136 41.55 -19.53 -4.72
C ILE A 136 41.22 -20.41 -5.96
N SER A 137 40.17 -20.10 -6.74
CA SER A 137 40.02 -20.31 -8.21
C SER A 137 38.53 -20.16 -8.61
N SER A 138 38.08 -19.13 -9.34
CA SER A 138 38.13 -18.80 -10.79
C SER A 138 37.17 -19.57 -11.72
N SER A 139 36.19 -18.82 -12.27
CA SER A 139 35.55 -18.90 -13.60
C SER A 139 34.83 -20.18 -14.06
N THR A 140 33.58 -20.09 -14.55
CA THR A 140 33.24 -19.96 -15.99
C THR A 140 31.73 -19.69 -16.18
N VAL A 141 31.42 -18.93 -17.23
CA VAL A 141 30.08 -18.62 -17.79
C VAL A 141 29.53 -19.85 -18.53
N ASN A 142 28.20 -20.05 -18.50
CA ASN A 142 27.52 -20.84 -19.53
C ASN A 142 26.09 -20.33 -19.79
N THR A 143 25.81 -20.08 -21.07
CA THR A 143 24.56 -19.64 -21.67
C THR A 143 23.86 -20.79 -22.40
N VAL A 144 22.54 -20.97 -22.26
CA VAL A 144 21.70 -21.76 -23.20
C VAL A 144 20.21 -21.29 -23.10
N PRO A 145 19.29 -21.59 -24.06
CA PRO A 145 18.51 -20.60 -24.80
C PRO A 145 16.97 -20.75 -24.71
N LEU A 146 16.24 -19.79 -25.31
CA LEU A 146 14.78 -19.82 -25.53
C LEU A 146 14.31 -20.92 -26.50
N PRO A 147 13.03 -21.35 -26.40
CA PRO A 147 12.26 -21.86 -27.53
C PRO A 147 11.07 -20.96 -27.93
N LEU A 148 10.70 -21.08 -29.21
CA LEU A 148 9.70 -20.34 -29.98
C LEU A 148 8.31 -21.01 -30.00
N LYS A 149 7.27 -20.17 -30.15
CA LYS A 149 5.99 -20.31 -30.88
C LYS A 149 5.12 -21.58 -30.74
N GLY A 150 3.86 -21.35 -30.35
CA GLY A 150 2.68 -22.16 -30.67
C GLY A 150 1.46 -21.26 -30.96
N LYS A 151 0.62 -21.63 -31.95
CA LYS A 151 -0.57 -20.89 -32.44
C LYS A 151 -1.88 -21.43 -31.84
N ALA A 152 -2.78 -20.49 -31.53
CA ALA A 152 -4.26 -20.42 -31.67
C ALA A 152 -5.17 -21.62 -31.32
N GLN A 153 -6.26 -21.33 -30.59
CA GLN A 153 -7.63 -21.81 -30.89
C GLN A 153 -8.70 -21.01 -30.11
N ASP A 154 -9.85 -20.81 -30.78
CA ASP A 154 -11.02 -20.01 -30.40
C ASP A 154 -11.85 -20.59 -29.23
N ALA A 155 -12.58 -19.71 -28.53
CA ALA A 155 -13.62 -20.09 -27.55
C ALA A 155 -14.86 -19.17 -27.70
N PRO A 156 -16.07 -19.67 -27.38
CA PRO A 156 -17.33 -19.19 -27.97
C PRO A 156 -17.97 -17.99 -27.24
N VAL A 157 -18.79 -17.27 -28.01
CA VAL A 157 -19.67 -16.18 -27.57
C VAL A 157 -20.88 -16.77 -26.82
N VAL A 158 -21.14 -16.30 -25.59
CA VAL A 158 -22.38 -16.57 -24.86
C VAL A 158 -23.12 -15.25 -24.65
N SER A 159 -24.32 -15.17 -25.21
CA SER A 159 -25.29 -14.10 -25.03
C SER A 159 -26.06 -14.30 -23.71
N SER A 160 -26.22 -13.26 -22.90
CA SER A 160 -27.16 -13.25 -21.77
C SER A 160 -28.16 -12.10 -21.91
N GLU A 161 -29.42 -12.45 -21.63
CA GLU A 161 -30.64 -11.69 -21.83
C GLU A 161 -30.82 -10.58 -20.77
N ILE A 162 -31.61 -9.57 -21.15
CA ILE A 162 -31.95 -8.38 -20.37
C ILE A 162 -33.37 -8.59 -19.82
N ASP A 163 -33.60 -8.39 -18.52
CA ASP A 163 -34.94 -8.41 -17.93
C ASP A 163 -35.62 -7.04 -17.98
N GLY A 164 -36.95 -7.08 -18.05
CA GLY A 164 -37.83 -6.00 -18.52
C GLY A 164 -38.05 -4.81 -17.57
N GLU A 165 -37.16 -4.51 -16.63
CA GLU A 165 -37.33 -3.38 -15.69
C GLU A 165 -36.12 -2.43 -15.58
N GLY A 166 -35.11 -2.53 -16.44
CA GLY A 166 -34.09 -1.48 -16.60
C GLY A 166 -33.32 -1.11 -15.32
N ARG A 167 -33.13 -2.07 -14.41
CA ARG A 167 -32.27 -1.95 -13.22
C ARG A 167 -31.17 -3.00 -13.31
N LEU A 168 -29.94 -2.60 -12.99
CA LEU A 168 -28.82 -3.52 -12.82
C LEU A 168 -29.18 -4.55 -11.74
N ALA A 169 -29.26 -5.83 -12.11
CA ALA A 169 -29.27 -6.91 -11.15
C ALA A 169 -27.95 -6.84 -10.37
N GLN A 170 -28.03 -6.57 -9.06
CA GLN A 170 -26.91 -6.81 -8.16
C GLN A 170 -26.69 -8.32 -8.14
N GLN A 171 -25.65 -8.78 -8.82
CA GLN A 171 -25.14 -10.11 -8.62
C GLN A 171 -24.42 -10.10 -7.27
N ASP A 172 -25.09 -10.63 -6.24
CA ASP A 172 -24.46 -10.98 -4.97
C ASP A 172 -23.45 -12.11 -5.23
N ASP A 173 -22.26 -11.74 -5.69
CA ASP A 173 -21.13 -12.66 -5.74
C ASP A 173 -20.66 -12.93 -4.30
N VAL A 174 -21.27 -13.94 -3.70
CA VAL A 174 -20.70 -14.66 -2.56
C VAL A 174 -19.30 -15.09 -2.99
N VAL A 175 -18.27 -14.59 -2.30
CA VAL A 175 -16.88 -15.04 -2.48
C VAL A 175 -16.84 -16.55 -2.19
N GLY A 176 -16.94 -17.35 -3.23
CA GLY A 176 -16.72 -18.78 -3.17
C GLY A 176 -15.24 -19.07 -2.88
N PRO A 177 -14.91 -20.18 -2.20
CA PRO A 177 -13.53 -20.57 -1.98
C PRO A 177 -12.85 -20.75 -3.34
N LEU A 178 -11.78 -20.00 -3.59
CA LEU A 178 -10.95 -20.16 -4.77
C LEU A 178 -10.32 -21.56 -4.76
N ASP A 179 -10.36 -22.23 -5.91
CA ASP A 179 -9.94 -23.62 -6.12
C ASP A 179 -8.55 -23.90 -5.55
N ALA A 180 -8.48 -24.93 -4.71
CA ALA A 180 -7.25 -25.49 -4.18
C ALA A 180 -6.55 -26.33 -5.27
N SER A 181 -5.82 -25.68 -6.18
CA SER A 181 -4.87 -26.40 -7.05
C SER A 181 -3.61 -25.60 -7.41
N ASP A 182 -3.26 -24.57 -6.64
CA ASP A 182 -1.98 -23.90 -6.80
C ASP A 182 -0.88 -24.67 -6.05
N GLU A 183 0.12 -25.09 -6.81
CA GLU A 183 1.39 -25.62 -6.31
C GLU A 183 1.94 -24.70 -5.20
N VAL A 184 2.21 -25.31 -4.03
CA VAL A 184 2.87 -24.63 -2.91
C VAL A 184 4.26 -24.17 -3.37
N VAL A 185 4.39 -22.89 -3.71
CA VAL A 185 5.70 -22.28 -3.93
C VAL A 185 6.46 -22.31 -2.60
N PRO A 186 7.62 -22.99 -2.50
CA PRO A 186 8.32 -23.14 -1.24
C PRO A 186 8.78 -21.78 -0.70
N CYS A 187 8.71 -21.64 0.63
CA CYS A 187 9.06 -20.45 1.41
C CYS A 187 10.41 -19.88 0.92
N PHE A 188 10.43 -18.57 0.61
CA PHE A 188 11.51 -17.84 -0.06
C PHE A 188 12.92 -18.12 0.50
N ALA A 189 13.91 -17.95 -0.37
CA ALA A 189 15.35 -18.21 -0.25
C ALA A 189 15.98 -18.12 1.16
N PRO A 190 16.95 -19.02 1.49
CA PRO A 190 17.70 -18.94 2.73
C PRO A 190 18.51 -17.64 2.77
N GLY A 191 18.16 -16.72 3.67
CA GLY A 191 18.89 -15.46 3.85
C GLY A 191 18.11 -14.29 4.43
N LEU A 192 16.78 -14.33 4.46
CA LEU A 192 15.98 -13.26 5.08
C LEU A 192 16.06 -13.34 6.61
N SER A 193 16.48 -12.23 7.24
CA SER A 193 16.61 -12.08 8.69
C SER A 193 15.29 -12.42 9.40
N PRO A 194 15.29 -13.05 10.59
CA PRO A 194 14.06 -13.29 11.33
C PRO A 194 13.38 -11.96 11.70
N VAL A 195 12.24 -11.71 11.07
CA VAL A 195 11.43 -10.49 11.21
C VAL A 195 10.55 -10.58 12.47
N PRO A 196 10.37 -9.51 13.26
CA PRO A 196 9.43 -9.52 14.39
C PRO A 196 8.00 -9.79 13.91
N CYS A 197 7.27 -10.62 14.65
CA CYS A 197 5.82 -10.79 14.46
C CYS A 197 5.16 -9.43 14.61
N PHE A 198 4.24 -9.10 13.69
CA PHE A 198 3.37 -7.94 13.81
C PHE A 198 2.73 -7.94 15.20
N ALA A 199 3.14 -7.01 16.06
CA ALA A 199 2.49 -6.78 17.33
C ALA A 199 1.24 -5.94 17.03
N PRO A 200 0.04 -6.34 17.48
CA PRO A 200 -1.14 -5.53 17.29
C PRO A 200 -0.99 -4.18 18.02
N PRO A 201 -1.49 -3.07 17.44
CA PRO A 201 -2.20 -2.99 16.16
C PRO A 201 -1.25 -2.98 14.95
N CYS A 202 -1.77 -3.32 13.76
CA CYS A 202 -1.05 -3.15 12.50
C CYS A 202 -1.02 -1.66 12.12
N TYR A 203 0.17 -1.12 11.85
CA TYR A 203 0.36 0.28 11.47
C TYR A 203 0.55 0.45 9.96
N GLY A 204 -0.35 1.20 9.32
CA GLY A 204 -0.29 1.50 7.89
C GLY A 204 0.13 2.94 7.60
N VAL A 205 0.93 3.14 6.55
CA VAL A 205 1.22 4.46 5.98
C VAL A 205 0.78 4.47 4.52
N ASP A 206 -0.01 5.47 4.13
CA ASP A 206 -0.46 5.65 2.74
C ASP A 206 0.10 6.95 2.17
N ALA A 207 0.96 6.83 1.16
CA ALA A 207 1.61 7.94 0.50
C ALA A 207 0.84 8.34 -0.76
N GLY A 208 0.13 9.47 -0.69
CA GLY A 208 -0.79 9.92 -1.73
C GLY A 208 -2.22 9.45 -1.47
N CYS A 209 -2.72 9.65 -0.24
CA CYS A 209 -4.00 9.09 0.18
C CYS A 209 -5.23 9.75 -0.48
N GLY A 210 -5.07 10.92 -1.12
CA GLY A 210 -6.18 11.68 -1.70
C GLY A 210 -7.30 11.94 -0.68
N GLU A 211 -8.52 11.61 -1.08
CA GLU A 211 -9.77 11.63 -0.31
C GLU A 211 -9.98 10.40 0.59
N GLY A 212 -8.96 9.56 0.76
CA GLY A 212 -8.82 8.56 1.82
C GLY A 212 -9.59 7.26 1.61
N ARG A 213 -10.26 7.10 0.45
CA ARG A 213 -11.09 5.93 0.19
C ARG A 213 -10.28 4.64 0.13
N HIS A 214 -9.18 4.67 -0.61
CA HIS A 214 -8.28 3.53 -0.73
C HIS A 214 -7.60 3.20 0.61
N THR A 215 -7.17 4.22 1.36
CA THR A 215 -6.60 4.06 2.71
C THR A 215 -7.54 3.27 3.61
N VAL A 216 -8.82 3.62 3.63
CA VAL A 216 -9.81 2.99 4.53
C VAL A 216 -10.24 1.61 4.03
N ASN A 217 -10.39 1.41 2.71
CA ASN A 217 -10.66 0.08 2.15
C ASN A 217 -9.53 -0.90 2.48
N MET A 218 -8.28 -0.47 2.28
CA MET A 218 -7.09 -1.24 2.60
C MET A 218 -7.05 -1.59 4.08
N ALA A 219 -7.24 -0.60 4.96
CA ALA A 219 -7.24 -0.82 6.41
C ALA A 219 -8.36 -1.77 6.86
N LYS A 220 -9.55 -1.67 6.26
CA LYS A 220 -10.67 -2.57 6.53
C LYS A 220 -10.31 -4.01 6.20
N THR A 221 -9.87 -4.27 4.96
CA THR A 221 -9.52 -5.61 4.51
C THR A 221 -8.37 -6.20 5.32
N LEU A 222 -7.35 -5.40 5.66
CA LEU A 222 -6.28 -5.82 6.56
C LEU A 222 -6.81 -6.17 7.95
N ALA A 223 -7.68 -5.36 8.54
CA ALA A 223 -8.22 -5.61 9.88
C ALA A 223 -9.04 -6.92 9.91
N GLU A 224 -9.88 -7.13 8.89
CA GLU A 224 -10.72 -8.33 8.75
C GLU A 224 -9.87 -9.59 8.56
N MET A 225 -8.89 -9.57 7.66
CA MET A 225 -8.10 -10.77 7.33
C MET A 225 -7.03 -11.09 8.38
N LEU A 226 -6.44 -10.07 9.01
CA LEU A 226 -5.42 -10.25 10.05
C LEU A 226 -6.04 -10.51 11.44
N GLY A 227 -7.31 -10.15 11.64
CA GLY A 227 -7.98 -10.26 12.94
C GLY A 227 -7.38 -9.34 14.01
N VAL A 228 -6.75 -8.24 13.61
CA VAL A 228 -6.14 -7.25 14.51
C VAL A 228 -6.59 -5.83 14.16
N PRO A 229 -6.62 -4.90 15.12
CA PRO A 229 -6.90 -3.50 14.81
C PRO A 229 -5.83 -2.92 13.87
N VAL A 230 -6.26 -2.04 12.96
CA VAL A 230 -5.39 -1.35 12.00
C VAL A 230 -5.45 0.16 12.26
N THR A 231 -4.29 0.78 12.45
CA THR A 231 -4.16 2.24 12.54
C THR A 231 -3.41 2.74 11.32
N THR A 232 -4.00 3.66 10.56
CA THR A 232 -3.37 4.22 9.36
C THR A 232 -3.11 5.72 9.46
N VAL A 233 -2.06 6.17 8.78
CA VAL A 233 -1.88 7.60 8.48
C VAL A 233 -1.80 7.78 6.96
N GLY A 234 -2.81 8.45 6.40
CA GLY A 234 -2.82 8.89 5.01
C GLY A 234 -2.20 10.26 4.86
N PHE A 235 -1.18 10.36 4.01
CA PHE A 235 -0.51 11.61 3.67
C PHE A 235 -0.81 12.02 2.24
N ASP A 236 -1.08 13.31 2.02
CA ASP A 236 -1.21 13.87 0.68
C ASP A 236 -0.65 15.29 0.63
N ALA A 237 -0.21 15.75 -0.54
CA ALA A 237 0.17 17.14 -0.74
C ALA A 237 -1.07 18.06 -0.85
N SER A 238 -2.20 17.53 -1.34
CA SER A 238 -3.47 18.26 -1.46
C SER A 238 -4.18 18.37 -0.11
N LYS A 239 -4.27 19.61 0.39
CA LYS A 239 -5.13 19.94 1.54
C LYS A 239 -6.61 19.67 1.26
N PHE A 240 -7.03 19.71 0.00
CA PHE A 240 -8.41 19.42 -0.38
C PHE A 240 -8.70 17.93 -0.24
N GLY A 241 -7.79 17.06 -0.69
CA GLY A 241 -7.88 15.60 -0.54
C GLY A 241 -7.97 15.19 0.94
N VAL A 242 -6.97 15.54 1.75
CA VAL A 242 -6.97 15.12 3.18
C VAL A 242 -8.13 15.72 3.97
N ARG A 243 -8.64 16.89 3.58
CA ARG A 243 -9.83 17.49 4.17
C ARG A 243 -11.07 16.67 3.84
N ALA A 244 -11.23 16.25 2.58
CA ALA A 244 -12.31 15.36 2.15
C ALA A 244 -12.24 14.01 2.89
N ALA A 245 -11.05 13.41 2.96
CA ALA A 245 -10.78 12.17 3.68
C ALA A 245 -11.18 12.26 5.16
N ALA A 246 -10.66 13.26 5.87
CA ALA A 246 -10.95 13.44 7.28
C ALA A 246 -12.42 13.74 7.55
N LYS A 247 -13.06 14.58 6.72
CA LYS A 247 -14.50 14.85 6.85
C LYS A 247 -15.32 13.56 6.69
N ARG A 248 -14.93 12.67 5.76
CA ARG A 248 -15.64 11.43 5.46
C ARG A 248 -15.45 10.36 6.52
N TYR A 249 -14.23 10.17 7.03
CA TYR A 249 -13.90 9.01 7.87
C TYR A 249 -13.58 9.37 9.32
N VAL A 250 -12.91 10.49 9.58
CA VAL A 250 -12.55 10.90 10.95
C VAL A 250 -13.72 11.61 11.63
N LYS A 251 -14.29 12.62 10.97
CA LYS A 251 -15.41 13.40 11.51
C LYS A 251 -16.73 12.62 11.47
N ASN A 252 -16.97 11.90 10.39
CA ASN A 252 -18.13 11.01 10.27
C ASN A 252 -17.70 9.57 10.54
N SER A 253 -17.47 9.25 11.81
CA SER A 253 -16.95 7.94 12.23
C SER A 253 -17.89 6.77 11.89
N ALA A 254 -19.16 7.02 11.54
CA ALA A 254 -20.07 6.00 11.03
C ALA A 254 -19.58 5.37 9.71
N ASN A 255 -18.73 6.07 8.96
CA ASN A 255 -18.10 5.54 7.75
C ASN A 255 -16.77 4.83 8.02
N THR A 256 -16.28 4.85 9.26
CA THR A 256 -15.03 4.18 9.62
C THR A 256 -15.37 2.77 10.11
N PRO A 257 -14.83 1.72 9.46
CA PRO A 257 -15.06 0.34 9.87
C PRO A 257 -14.57 0.07 11.29
N GLU A 258 -15.20 -0.89 11.95
CA GLU A 258 -14.74 -1.37 13.26
C GLU A 258 -13.30 -1.89 13.16
N GLY A 259 -12.49 -1.63 14.19
CA GLY A 259 -11.08 -2.03 14.20
C GLY A 259 -10.15 -1.14 13.36
N VAL A 260 -10.68 -0.14 12.63
CA VAL A 260 -9.88 0.79 11.82
C VAL A 260 -9.79 2.16 12.50
N THR A 261 -8.57 2.70 12.61
CA THR A 261 -8.31 4.06 13.12
C THR A 261 -7.50 4.86 12.09
N PRO A 262 -8.16 5.64 11.21
CA PRO A 262 -7.46 6.45 10.23
C PRO A 262 -7.12 7.84 10.78
N MET A 263 -5.95 8.35 10.42
CA MET A 263 -5.57 9.76 10.52
C MET A 263 -5.18 10.26 9.13
N PHE A 264 -5.54 11.50 8.81
CA PHE A 264 -5.13 12.14 7.55
C PHE A 264 -4.35 13.43 7.83
N ALA A 265 -3.28 13.64 7.08
CA ALA A 265 -2.45 14.82 7.22
C ALA A 265 -1.92 15.31 5.87
N ALA A 266 -1.95 16.63 5.66
CA ALA A 266 -1.28 17.20 4.50
C ALA A 266 0.24 17.20 4.76
N ALA A 267 1.03 16.53 3.92
CA ALA A 267 2.48 16.40 4.11
C ALA A 267 3.21 16.13 2.78
N ASN A 268 4.54 16.23 2.80
CA ASN A 268 5.39 15.84 1.68
C ASN A 268 5.74 14.35 1.80
N ILE A 269 5.31 13.53 0.84
CA ILE A 269 5.58 12.08 0.86
C ILE A 269 7.06 11.72 0.65
N PHE A 270 7.87 12.64 0.13
CA PHE A 270 9.32 12.49 0.01
C PHE A 270 10.08 12.91 1.29
N SER A 271 9.35 13.23 2.37
CA SER A 271 9.89 13.58 3.69
C SER A 271 8.76 13.42 4.72
N LEU A 272 8.30 12.18 4.91
CA LEU A 272 7.17 11.82 5.74
C LEU A 272 7.43 12.15 7.22
N PRO A 273 6.47 12.81 7.89
CA PRO A 273 6.57 13.17 9.30
C PRO A 273 6.22 11.98 10.20
N VAL A 274 6.99 10.90 10.07
CA VAL A 274 6.85 9.66 10.87
C VAL A 274 8.23 9.14 11.27
N ALA A 275 8.26 8.33 12.33
CA ALA A 275 9.48 7.67 12.80
C ALA A 275 10.00 6.63 11.80
N ASP A 276 11.27 6.27 11.96
CA ASP A 276 11.87 5.16 11.23
C ASP A 276 11.28 3.84 11.72
N GLU A 277 11.18 2.86 10.81
CA GLU A 277 10.74 1.49 11.10
C GLU A 277 9.45 1.42 11.93
N CYS A 278 8.48 2.28 11.62
CA CYS A 278 7.24 2.38 12.36
C CYS A 278 6.06 1.67 11.70
N ALA A 279 6.10 1.50 10.37
CA ALA A 279 4.99 0.96 9.61
C ALA A 279 5.16 -0.53 9.34
N ASP A 280 4.04 -1.22 9.39
CA ASP A 280 3.87 -2.62 9.04
C ASP A 280 3.51 -2.79 7.56
N VAL A 281 2.68 -1.88 7.06
CA VAL A 281 2.26 -1.79 5.67
C VAL A 281 2.48 -0.36 5.16
N PHE A 282 3.02 -0.25 3.95
CA PHE A 282 3.15 1.01 3.22
C PHE A 282 2.44 0.88 1.88
N THR A 283 1.58 1.84 1.53
CA THR A 283 0.86 1.85 0.27
C THR A 283 1.24 3.05 -0.60
N SER A 284 1.38 2.78 -1.90
CA SER A 284 1.51 3.79 -2.95
C SER A 284 0.57 3.40 -4.08
N LEU A 285 -0.61 4.02 -4.11
CA LEU A 285 -1.71 3.65 -5.00
C LEU A 285 -1.94 4.76 -6.03
N PHE A 286 -1.49 4.56 -7.26
CA PHE A 286 -1.48 5.60 -8.32
C PHE A 286 -0.70 6.87 -7.95
N ALA A 287 0.17 6.80 -6.94
CA ALA A 287 1.01 7.90 -6.47
C ALA A 287 2.50 7.63 -6.79
N PRO A 288 3.34 8.68 -6.83
CA PRO A 288 4.79 8.51 -6.89
C PRO A 288 5.32 7.71 -5.69
N LEU A 289 6.29 6.84 -5.94
CA LEU A 289 6.93 6.04 -4.90
C LEU A 289 8.13 6.80 -4.32
N PRO A 290 8.16 7.12 -3.01
CA PRO A 290 9.30 7.78 -2.38
C PRO A 290 10.27 6.74 -1.80
N ASP A 291 11.12 6.15 -2.65
CA ASP A 291 11.96 4.97 -2.33
C ASP A 291 12.71 5.05 -0.98
N ASP A 292 13.38 6.18 -0.71
CA ASP A 292 14.14 6.39 0.54
C ASP A 292 13.21 6.37 1.76
N GLU A 293 12.04 6.97 1.64
CA GLU A 293 11.04 7.03 2.71
C GLU A 293 10.37 5.68 2.91
N VAL A 294 10.07 4.96 1.83
CA VAL A 294 9.54 3.59 1.91
C VAL A 294 10.51 2.70 2.70
N ARG A 295 11.81 2.76 2.39
CA ARG A 295 12.86 2.01 3.11
C ARG A 295 12.98 2.44 4.56
N ARG A 296 12.93 3.74 4.84
CA ARG A 296 13.08 4.29 6.19
C ARG A 296 11.88 3.94 7.09
N VAL A 297 10.67 4.06 6.57
CA VAL A 297 9.42 3.99 7.33
C VAL A 297 8.98 2.55 7.60
N LEU A 298 9.14 1.63 6.65
CA LEU A 298 8.78 0.23 6.86
C LEU A 298 9.72 -0.44 7.86
N LYS A 299 9.16 -1.23 8.78
CA LYS A 299 9.94 -2.19 9.58
C LYS A 299 10.63 -3.20 8.66
N LYS A 300 11.75 -3.78 9.08
CA LYS A 300 12.28 -5.00 8.43
C LYS A 300 11.16 -6.03 8.31
N GLY A 301 11.00 -6.63 7.14
CA GLY A 301 9.90 -7.52 6.82
C GLY A 301 8.50 -6.92 6.73
N GLY A 302 8.37 -5.61 6.85
CA GLY A 302 7.15 -4.88 6.53
C GLY A 302 6.83 -4.98 5.04
N VAL A 303 5.56 -4.75 4.71
CA VAL A 303 5.01 -4.98 3.38
C VAL A 303 4.76 -3.67 2.65
N LEU A 304 5.30 -3.57 1.44
CA LEU A 304 5.05 -2.51 0.49
C LEU A 304 4.00 -2.97 -0.53
N VAL A 305 2.97 -2.15 -0.76
CA VAL A 305 1.95 -2.36 -1.79
C VAL A 305 2.02 -1.22 -2.81
N ILE A 306 2.33 -1.56 -4.06
CA ILE A 306 2.39 -0.63 -5.19
C ILE A 306 1.24 -0.98 -6.13
N CYS A 307 0.38 -0.01 -6.43
CA CYS A 307 -0.65 -0.16 -7.46
C CYS A 307 -0.45 0.89 -8.54
N ALA A 308 -0.35 0.44 -9.80
CA ALA A 308 -0.17 1.30 -10.96
C ALA A 308 -1.13 0.93 -12.09
N ALA A 309 -1.41 1.88 -12.98
CA ALA A 309 -2.19 1.65 -14.18
C ALA A 309 -1.52 0.56 -15.06
N GLY A 310 -2.30 -0.44 -15.45
CA GLY A 310 -1.89 -1.41 -16.46
C GLY A 310 -1.98 -0.86 -17.88
N ALA A 311 -1.43 -1.62 -18.84
CA ALA A 311 -1.45 -1.33 -20.29
C ALA A 311 -2.84 -0.91 -20.80
N GLU A 312 -3.88 -1.63 -20.38
CA GLU A 312 -5.26 -1.45 -20.85
C GLU A 312 -6.11 -0.56 -19.93
N HIS A 313 -5.53 0.03 -18.88
CA HIS A 313 -6.27 0.88 -17.95
C HIS A 313 -6.88 2.08 -18.67
N LEU A 314 -8.21 2.20 -18.67
CA LEU A 314 -8.98 3.23 -19.36
C LEU A 314 -8.71 3.32 -20.87
N SER A 315 -8.42 2.17 -21.51
CA SER A 315 -8.11 2.11 -22.95
C SER A 315 -9.21 2.71 -23.83
N GLU A 316 -10.47 2.51 -23.46
CA GLU A 316 -11.65 2.99 -24.17
C GLU A 316 -11.72 4.52 -24.14
N MET A 317 -11.53 5.12 -22.97
CA MET A 317 -11.45 6.58 -22.83
C MET A 317 -10.26 7.15 -23.63
N ARG A 318 -9.09 6.50 -23.60
CA ARG A 318 -7.93 6.93 -24.41
C ARG A 318 -8.21 6.92 -25.91
N ARG A 319 -8.93 5.92 -26.42
CA ARG A 319 -9.32 5.83 -27.85
C ARG A 319 -10.29 6.94 -28.26
N VAL A 320 -11.10 7.45 -27.34
CA VAL A 320 -11.94 8.63 -27.59
C VAL A 320 -11.11 9.91 -27.62
N LEU A 321 -10.15 10.03 -26.69
CA LEU A 321 -9.36 11.23 -26.50
C LEU A 321 -8.23 11.43 -27.53
N TYR A 322 -7.67 10.34 -28.07
CA TYR A 322 -6.47 10.38 -28.92
C TYR A 322 -6.63 9.53 -30.19
N GLU A 323 -6.10 9.99 -31.31
CA GLU A 323 -6.12 9.25 -32.59
C GLU A 323 -5.22 8.01 -32.57
N ASN A 324 -4.03 8.13 -31.98
CA ASN A 324 -3.06 7.05 -31.85
C ASN A 324 -2.73 6.83 -30.37
N PRO A 325 -3.64 6.22 -29.60
CA PRO A 325 -3.44 6.03 -28.17
C PRO A 325 -2.31 5.03 -27.92
N VAL A 326 -1.29 5.46 -27.18
CA VAL A 326 -0.24 4.57 -26.69
C VAL A 326 -0.71 3.93 -25.38
N PRO A 327 -0.52 2.61 -25.17
CA PRO A 327 -0.79 1.98 -23.88
C PRO A 327 -0.04 2.70 -22.77
N SER A 328 -0.73 2.95 -21.65
CA SER A 328 -0.06 3.45 -20.44
C SER A 328 0.64 2.27 -19.77
N GLY A 329 1.94 2.33 -19.53
CA GLY A 329 2.65 1.20 -18.96
C GLY A 329 3.81 1.61 -18.07
N GLY A 330 4.03 0.83 -17.01
CA GLY A 330 5.13 0.99 -16.07
C GLY A 330 4.67 1.58 -14.75
N GLY A 331 4.42 0.72 -13.76
CA GLY A 331 4.41 1.13 -12.35
C GLY A 331 5.83 1.42 -11.87
N ALA A 332 5.94 2.09 -10.72
CA ALA A 332 7.23 2.22 -10.05
C ALA A 332 7.86 0.83 -9.84
N ALA A 333 9.15 0.73 -10.15
CA ALA A 333 9.89 -0.49 -9.84
C ALA A 333 9.90 -0.70 -8.32
N VAL A 334 9.96 -1.97 -7.91
CA VAL A 334 10.20 -2.29 -6.50
C VAL A 334 11.60 -1.75 -6.14
N PRO A 335 11.73 -0.92 -5.09
CA PRO A 335 13.02 -0.34 -4.73
C PRO A 335 14.03 -1.41 -4.31
N ASP A 336 15.33 -1.10 -4.37
CA ASP A 336 16.39 -1.98 -3.85
C ASP A 336 16.12 -2.37 -2.38
N GLY A 337 16.62 -3.51 -1.89
CA GLY A 337 16.40 -3.96 -0.50
C GLY A 337 14.94 -4.33 -0.17
N PHE A 338 14.15 -4.59 -1.22
CA PHE A 338 12.85 -5.22 -1.16
C PHE A 338 12.82 -6.41 -2.09
N THR A 339 12.15 -7.46 -1.65
CA THR A 339 11.89 -8.67 -2.44
C THR A 339 10.41 -8.74 -2.82
N THR A 340 10.11 -8.82 -4.12
CA THR A 340 8.73 -9.03 -4.59
C THR A 340 8.19 -10.36 -4.09
N ALA A 341 7.09 -10.32 -3.34
CA ALA A 341 6.42 -11.50 -2.80
C ALA A 341 5.22 -11.94 -3.65
N ARG A 342 4.45 -10.98 -4.19
CA ARG A 342 3.31 -11.23 -5.08
C ARG A 342 3.21 -10.14 -6.14
N GLU A 343 2.68 -10.52 -7.30
CA GLU A 343 2.31 -9.59 -8.36
C GLU A 343 1.01 -10.09 -9.01
N LYS A 344 0.04 -9.20 -9.20
CA LYS A 344 -1.26 -9.52 -9.81
C LYS A 344 -1.72 -8.37 -10.69
N ILE A 345 -2.24 -8.70 -11.87
CA ILE A 345 -3.03 -7.77 -12.68
C ILE A 345 -4.50 -7.96 -12.30
N ILE A 346 -5.10 -6.91 -11.76
CA ILE A 346 -6.52 -6.87 -11.46
C ILE A 346 -7.21 -6.16 -12.62
N GLU A 347 -8.11 -6.85 -13.29
CA GLU A 347 -8.82 -6.33 -14.45
C GLU A 347 -10.33 -6.55 -14.30
N TYR A 348 -11.09 -5.51 -14.59
CA TYR A 348 -12.54 -5.55 -14.69
C TYR A 348 -13.04 -4.35 -15.49
N ARG A 349 -14.34 -4.35 -15.81
CA ARG A 349 -15.00 -3.24 -16.50
C ARG A 349 -15.93 -2.50 -15.56
N ILE A 350 -16.08 -1.20 -15.81
CA ILE A 350 -17.08 -0.35 -15.19
C ILE A 350 -17.90 0.34 -16.28
N ASP A 351 -19.21 0.39 -16.10
CA ASP A 351 -20.12 1.05 -17.02
C ASP A 351 -20.44 2.44 -16.50
N LEU A 352 -20.01 3.47 -17.25
CA LEU A 352 -20.36 4.86 -16.97
C LEU A 352 -21.65 5.16 -17.72
N SER A 353 -22.74 5.32 -17.00
CA SER A 353 -24.10 5.39 -17.54
C SER A 353 -24.59 6.82 -17.77
N SER A 354 -23.76 7.81 -17.43
CA SER A 354 -24.04 9.22 -17.66
C SER A 354 -22.80 9.99 -18.11
N ASN A 355 -23.03 11.13 -18.75
CA ASN A 355 -21.96 12.07 -19.07
C ASN A 355 -21.24 12.59 -17.82
N GLU A 356 -21.97 12.80 -16.72
CA GLU A 356 -21.42 13.24 -15.44
C GLU A 356 -20.39 12.24 -14.91
N GLU A 357 -20.69 10.94 -14.91
CA GLU A 357 -19.76 9.89 -14.50
C GLU A 357 -18.51 9.82 -15.40
N ILE A 358 -18.69 9.98 -16.72
CA ILE A 358 -17.59 10.03 -17.70
C ILE A 358 -16.66 11.21 -17.39
N MET A 359 -17.24 12.39 -17.20
CA MET A 359 -16.48 13.61 -16.98
C MET A 359 -15.83 13.63 -15.59
N SER A 360 -16.46 13.04 -14.58
CA SER A 360 -15.87 12.90 -13.24
C SER A 360 -14.68 11.93 -13.24
N LEU A 361 -14.76 10.80 -13.96
CA LEU A 361 -13.61 9.94 -14.21
C LEU A 361 -12.50 10.67 -14.99
N PHE A 362 -12.85 11.34 -16.09
CA PHE A 362 -11.87 12.05 -16.90
C PHE A 362 -11.11 13.11 -16.09
N THR A 363 -11.82 13.91 -15.30
CA THR A 363 -11.26 15.00 -14.49
C THR A 363 -10.26 14.51 -13.44
N MET A 364 -10.46 13.31 -12.89
CA MET A 364 -9.53 12.73 -11.92
C MET A 364 -8.32 12.01 -12.55
N THR A 365 -8.22 11.96 -13.88
CA THR A 365 -7.12 11.28 -14.59
C THR A 365 -6.07 12.28 -15.12
N PRO A 366 -4.82 11.84 -15.35
CA PRO A 366 -3.82 12.66 -16.03
C PRO A 366 -4.23 13.13 -17.44
N PHE A 367 -5.26 12.53 -18.04
CA PHE A 367 -5.77 12.95 -19.33
C PHE A 367 -6.38 14.35 -19.30
N TYR A 368 -6.92 14.78 -18.14
CA TYR A 368 -7.55 16.09 -17.98
C TYR A 368 -6.64 17.26 -18.40
N TYR A 369 -5.33 17.13 -18.14
CA TYR A 369 -4.36 18.17 -18.49
C TYR A 369 -3.86 18.05 -19.93
N ASN A 370 -3.75 16.82 -20.45
CA ASN A 370 -2.98 16.54 -21.66
C ASN A 370 -3.84 16.27 -22.90
N ALA A 371 -5.13 15.95 -22.73
CA ALA A 371 -5.99 15.57 -23.84
C ALA A 371 -6.21 16.76 -24.80
N PRO A 372 -6.18 16.53 -26.13
CA PRO A 372 -6.46 17.57 -27.12
C PRO A 372 -7.93 18.02 -27.05
N ALA A 373 -8.19 19.29 -27.38
CA ALA A 373 -9.55 19.86 -27.31
C ALA A 373 -10.58 19.08 -28.14
N GLU A 374 -10.18 18.55 -29.29
CA GLU A 374 -11.05 17.73 -30.14
C GLU A 374 -11.44 16.40 -29.47
N GLY A 375 -10.47 15.74 -28.81
CA GLY A 375 -10.73 14.53 -28.04
C GLY A 375 -11.66 14.78 -26.86
N ARG A 376 -11.48 15.92 -26.16
CA ARG A 376 -12.37 16.33 -25.06
C ARG A 376 -13.80 16.53 -25.53
N LYS A 377 -14.02 17.25 -26.64
CA LYS A 377 -15.36 17.43 -27.22
C LYS A 377 -16.03 16.11 -27.58
N LYS A 378 -15.27 15.14 -28.12
CA LYS A 378 -15.78 13.79 -28.40
C LYS A 378 -16.23 13.08 -27.12
N LEU A 379 -15.45 13.19 -26.05
CA LEU A 379 -15.77 12.60 -24.76
C LEU A 379 -16.99 13.27 -24.11
N GLU A 380 -17.05 14.60 -24.14
CA GLU A 380 -18.17 15.42 -23.63
C GLU A 380 -19.49 15.12 -24.33
N ALA A 381 -19.46 14.63 -25.58
CA ALA A 381 -20.66 14.26 -26.33
C ALA A 381 -21.21 12.86 -26.00
N LEU A 382 -20.48 12.04 -25.25
CA LEU A 382 -20.93 10.69 -24.90
C LEU A 382 -21.96 10.71 -23.77
N SER A 383 -23.00 9.89 -23.92
CA SER A 383 -23.99 9.63 -22.87
C SER A 383 -23.62 8.45 -21.98
N SER A 384 -22.80 7.52 -22.48
CA SER A 384 -22.30 6.36 -21.75
C SER A 384 -20.95 5.90 -22.29
N LEU A 385 -20.17 5.23 -21.45
CA LEU A 385 -18.88 4.66 -21.79
C LEU A 385 -18.53 3.51 -20.85
N THR A 386 -18.33 2.31 -21.38
CA THR A 386 -17.71 1.22 -20.63
C THR A 386 -16.19 1.38 -20.70
N VAL A 387 -15.52 1.36 -19.55
CA VAL A 387 -14.06 1.44 -19.48
C VAL A 387 -13.46 0.25 -18.73
N THR A 388 -12.28 -0.15 -19.15
CA THR A 388 -11.48 -1.19 -18.50
C THR A 388 -10.68 -0.59 -17.36
N VAL A 389 -10.85 -1.09 -16.14
CA VAL A 389 -9.96 -0.83 -15.01
C VAL A 389 -8.95 -1.97 -14.96
N GLN A 390 -7.73 -1.70 -15.42
CA GLN A 390 -6.60 -2.62 -15.29
C GLN A 390 -5.55 -2.04 -14.34
N VAL A 391 -5.25 -2.73 -13.25
CA VAL A 391 -4.31 -2.27 -12.23
C VAL A 391 -3.27 -3.36 -11.98
N LYS A 392 -2.00 -3.02 -12.15
CA LYS A 392 -0.89 -3.86 -11.74
C LYS A 392 -0.61 -3.61 -10.26
N CYS A 393 -0.83 -4.63 -9.44
CA CYS A 393 -0.56 -4.62 -8.01
C CYS A 393 0.69 -5.46 -7.72
N THR A 394 1.69 -4.86 -7.10
CA THR A 394 2.92 -5.52 -6.68
C THR A 394 3.04 -5.41 -5.16
N VAL A 395 3.21 -6.55 -4.49
CA VAL A 395 3.44 -6.65 -3.06
C VAL A 395 4.88 -7.09 -2.83
N ALA A 396 5.66 -6.27 -2.13
CA ALA A 396 7.06 -6.52 -1.83
C ALA A 396 7.30 -6.48 -0.32
N VAL A 397 8.36 -7.15 0.12
CA VAL A 397 8.74 -7.26 1.53
C VAL A 397 10.11 -6.62 1.72
N LYS A 398 10.26 -5.79 2.76
CA LYS A 398 11.57 -5.23 3.13
C LYS A 398 12.48 -6.34 3.66
N ASP A 399 13.70 -6.41 3.16
CA ASP A 399 14.67 -7.48 3.51
C ASP A 399 15.10 -7.49 4.99
#